data_AF-A0A8J7YJ60-F1
#
_entry.id   AF-A0A8J7YJ60-F1
#
_cell.length_a   1.000
_cell.length_b   1.000
_cell.length_c   1.000
_cell.angle_alpha   90.00
_cell.angle_beta   90.00
_cell.angle_gamma   90.00
#
_symmetry.space_group_name_H-M   'P 1'
#
loop_
_entity.id
_entity.type
_entity.pdbx_description
1 polymer ?
#
loop_
_entity_poly.entity_id
_entity_poly.type
_entity_poly.pdbx_seq_one_letter_code
_entity_poly.pdbx_strand_id
1 'polypeptide(L)'
;MKYVRLSLSLPPETRNPMHQFVVDHEGYEASYLLRGNDIDEEVRTLLFYVDGHPIAPYREALEATEHILEYAISTCPGESFYLYVRDRLSETGRSIVDAVTAAELVGVSPVAFRADGTMALTLVGPGETVQRSVEAVPDGIAVDVREVGEYASHRFEPAAALTDRQFEAVAAAVDCGYYDEPREGSTAEVAEALDCSPGTAAEHLRKAEARVMGRLVEGDGPADPARADSRNP
;
A
#
# COMPACT_ATOMS: atom_id res chain seq x y z
N MET A 1 1.00 -10.37 -18.11
CA MET A 1 0.30 -10.57 -16.81
C MET A 1 -0.75 -9.48 -16.69
N LYS A 2 -1.91 -9.79 -16.13
CA LYS A 2 -2.94 -8.77 -15.81
C LYS A 2 -2.87 -8.42 -14.33
N TYR A 3 -3.39 -7.26 -14.00
CA TYR A 3 -3.75 -6.93 -12.62
C TYR A 3 -5.20 -6.50 -12.53
N VAL A 4 -5.76 -6.66 -11.34
CA VAL A 4 -7.06 -6.10 -10.96
C VAL A 4 -6.92 -5.40 -9.62
N ARG A 5 -7.58 -4.24 -9.48
CA ARG A 5 -7.86 -3.61 -8.19
C ARG A 5 -9.29 -3.88 -7.81
N LEU A 6 -9.48 -4.46 -6.63
CA LEU A 6 -10.78 -4.81 -6.09
C LEU A 6 -11.04 -3.99 -4.83
N SER A 7 -12.29 -3.63 -4.62
CA SER A 7 -12.83 -3.19 -3.34
C SER A 7 -13.90 -4.18 -2.92
N LEU A 8 -13.71 -4.78 -1.75
CA LEU A 8 -14.60 -5.79 -1.18
C LEU A 8 -15.33 -5.17 0.01
N SER A 9 -16.66 -5.14 -0.01
CA SER A 9 -17.44 -4.77 1.18
C SER A 9 -17.61 -6.00 2.06
N LEU A 10 -16.88 -6.03 3.17
CA LEU A 10 -16.93 -7.14 4.11
C LEU A 10 -18.10 -6.91 5.08
N PRO A 11 -19.03 -7.85 5.27
CA PRO A 11 -20.04 -7.73 6.32
C PRO A 11 -19.40 -7.91 7.72
N PRO A 12 -19.96 -7.30 8.79
CA PRO A 12 -19.36 -7.28 10.13
C PRO A 12 -18.99 -8.67 10.67
N GLU A 13 -19.83 -9.67 10.43
CA GLU A 13 -19.64 -11.07 10.83
C GLU A 13 -18.43 -11.76 10.19
N THR A 14 -17.89 -11.20 9.10
CA THR A 14 -16.72 -11.74 8.40
C THR A 14 -15.47 -10.87 8.55
N ARG A 15 -15.60 -9.66 9.10
CA ARG A 15 -14.47 -8.74 9.29
C ARG A 15 -13.54 -9.25 10.38
N ASN A 16 -12.26 -9.02 10.16
CA ASN A 16 -11.28 -9.17 11.23
C ASN A 16 -11.62 -8.20 12.38
N PRO A 17 -11.48 -8.59 13.66
CA PRO A 17 -11.77 -7.73 14.81
C PRO A 17 -11.06 -6.37 14.77
N MET A 18 -9.83 -6.31 14.26
CA MET A 18 -9.09 -5.05 14.14
C MET A 18 -9.59 -4.18 12.98
N HIS A 19 -10.09 -4.79 11.90
CA HIS A 19 -10.80 -4.02 10.86
C HIS A 19 -12.13 -3.50 11.40
N GLN A 20 -12.88 -4.32 12.13
CA GLN A 20 -14.12 -3.88 12.80
C GLN A 20 -13.84 -2.75 13.79
N PHE A 21 -12.73 -2.80 14.52
CA PHE A 21 -12.30 -1.72 15.39
C PHE A 21 -12.12 -0.39 14.64
N VAL A 22 -11.44 -0.42 13.48
CA VAL A 22 -11.26 0.78 12.62
C VAL A 22 -12.60 1.32 12.12
N VAL A 23 -13.58 0.46 11.85
CA VAL A 23 -14.94 0.87 11.43
C VAL A 23 -15.72 1.52 12.58
N ASP A 24 -15.59 1.01 13.80
CA ASP A 24 -16.42 1.42 14.93
C ASP A 24 -15.89 2.63 15.71
N HIS A 25 -14.62 3.00 15.51
CA HIS A 25 -13.95 4.04 16.30
C HIS A 25 -13.61 5.26 15.45
N GLU A 26 -14.14 6.43 15.84
CA GLU A 26 -13.71 7.71 15.28
C GLU A 26 -12.21 7.94 15.55
N GLY A 27 -11.54 8.58 14.59
CA GLY A 27 -10.09 8.81 14.65
C GLY A 27 -9.25 7.69 14.04
N TYR A 28 -9.87 6.71 13.36
CA TYR A 28 -9.18 5.73 12.53
C TYR A 28 -9.76 5.76 11.12
N GLU A 29 -8.90 5.93 10.13
CA GLU A 29 -9.31 6.02 8.73
C GLU A 29 -9.11 4.68 8.02
N ALA A 30 -7.94 4.06 8.24
CA ALA A 30 -7.61 2.78 7.63
C ALA A 30 -6.45 2.07 8.33
N SER A 31 -6.38 0.76 8.16
CA SER A 31 -5.17 -0.03 8.38
C SER A 31 -4.69 -0.64 7.07
N TYR A 32 -3.38 -0.60 6.84
CA TYR A 32 -2.74 -1.01 5.59
C TYR A 32 -1.79 -2.16 5.87
N LEU A 33 -2.09 -3.35 5.37
CA LEU A 33 -1.17 -4.48 5.40
C LEU A 33 -0.06 -4.22 4.38
N LEU A 34 1.16 -3.97 4.89
CA LEU A 34 2.34 -3.67 4.08
C LEU A 34 3.07 -4.94 3.66
N ARG A 35 3.22 -5.88 4.60
CA ARG A 35 3.93 -7.15 4.38
C ARG A 35 3.22 -8.24 5.16
N GLY A 36 3.10 -9.40 4.52
CA GLY A 36 2.73 -10.64 5.19
C GLY A 36 3.73 -11.73 4.81
N ASN A 37 4.22 -12.44 5.82
CA ASN A 37 4.95 -13.68 5.61
C ASN A 37 4.07 -14.82 6.09
N ASP A 38 3.66 -15.66 5.15
CA ASP A 38 2.95 -16.92 5.41
C ASP A 38 4.01 -18.05 5.47
N ILE A 39 4.81 -18.05 6.54
CA ILE A 39 5.91 -19.03 6.71
C ILE A 39 5.37 -20.38 7.18
N ASP A 40 4.25 -20.37 7.90
CA ASP A 40 3.50 -21.53 8.38
C ASP A 40 2.05 -21.39 7.90
N GLU A 41 1.43 -22.49 7.47
CA GLU A 41 0.03 -22.48 7.04
C GLU A 41 -0.88 -22.01 8.18
N GLU A 42 -0.51 -22.20 9.45
CA GLU A 42 -1.36 -21.87 10.60
C GLU A 42 -1.10 -20.49 11.23
N VAL A 43 0.12 -19.96 11.11
CA VAL A 43 0.55 -18.71 11.77
C VAL A 43 1.14 -17.73 10.76
N ARG A 44 0.63 -16.50 10.78
CA ARG A 44 1.08 -15.43 9.89
C ARG A 44 1.83 -14.38 10.67
N THR A 45 2.81 -13.77 10.00
CA THR A 45 3.53 -12.62 10.54
C THR A 45 3.31 -11.44 9.62
N LEU A 46 2.66 -10.40 10.13
CA LEU A 46 2.14 -9.28 9.35
C LEU A 46 2.71 -7.95 9.88
N LEU A 47 2.95 -7.03 8.95
CA LEU A 47 3.30 -5.65 9.24
C LEU A 47 2.22 -4.74 8.67
N PHE A 48 1.65 -3.91 9.54
CA PHE A 48 0.65 -2.92 9.20
C PHE A 48 1.16 -1.50 9.43
N TYR A 49 0.68 -0.57 8.62
CA TYR A 49 0.60 0.85 8.96
C TYR A 49 -0.85 1.16 9.32
N VAL A 50 -1.10 1.77 10.46
CA VAL A 50 -2.44 2.15 10.91
C VAL A 50 -2.53 3.67 10.92
N ASP A 51 -3.44 4.18 10.11
CA ASP A 51 -3.83 5.59 10.07
C ASP A 51 -4.95 5.79 11.09
N GLY A 52 -4.54 6.19 12.28
CA GLY A 52 -5.47 6.46 13.37
C GLY A 52 -4.85 6.57 14.76
N HIS A 53 -5.60 7.24 15.64
CA HIS A 53 -5.22 7.58 17.00
C HIS A 53 -6.49 7.68 17.87
N PRO A 54 -6.48 7.34 19.19
CA PRO A 54 -5.33 7.05 20.06
C PRO A 54 -4.87 5.59 20.12
N ILE A 55 -3.57 5.35 20.34
CA ILE A 55 -3.04 3.97 20.37
C ILE A 55 -3.60 3.11 21.51
N ALA A 56 -3.98 3.72 22.63
CA ALA A 56 -4.43 3.00 23.83
C ALA A 56 -5.63 2.06 23.59
N PRO A 57 -6.80 2.52 23.08
CA PRO A 57 -7.92 1.63 22.80
C PRO A 57 -7.62 0.60 21.71
N TYR A 58 -6.78 0.95 20.71
CA TYR A 58 -6.35 0.00 19.69
C TYR A 58 -5.54 -1.15 20.31
N ARG A 59 -4.66 -0.84 21.26
CA ARG A 59 -3.89 -1.84 22.02
C ARG A 59 -4.80 -2.75 22.83
N GLU A 60 -5.77 -2.19 23.53
CA GLU A 60 -6.74 -2.97 24.31
C GLU A 60 -7.52 -3.95 23.41
N ALA A 61 -7.90 -3.51 22.20
CA ALA A 61 -8.56 -4.39 21.23
C ALA A 61 -7.64 -5.51 20.70
N LEU A 62 -6.35 -5.23 20.47
CA LEU A 62 -5.37 -6.28 20.13
C LEU A 62 -5.26 -7.32 21.25
N GLU A 63 -5.18 -6.88 22.50
CA GLU A 63 -5.06 -7.76 23.67
C GLU A 63 -6.32 -8.59 23.93
N ALA A 64 -7.49 -8.07 23.56
CA ALA A 64 -8.76 -8.78 23.64
C ALA A 64 -8.96 -9.82 22.51
N THR A 65 -8.11 -9.81 21.47
CA THR A 65 -8.26 -10.70 20.31
C THR A 65 -7.51 -12.02 20.52
N GLU A 66 -8.24 -13.12 20.74
CA GLU A 66 -7.68 -14.43 21.13
C GLU A 66 -6.73 -15.05 20.10
N HIS A 67 -6.83 -14.68 18.83
CA HIS A 67 -5.99 -15.22 17.76
C HIS A 67 -4.64 -14.50 17.62
N ILE A 68 -4.44 -13.37 18.32
CA ILE A 68 -3.17 -12.64 18.32
C ILE A 68 -2.20 -13.32 19.29
N LEU A 69 -1.06 -13.74 18.77
CA LEU A 69 -0.02 -14.45 19.52
C LEU A 69 1.00 -13.48 20.10
N GLU A 70 1.35 -12.46 19.31
CA GLU A 70 2.40 -11.50 19.63
C GLU A 70 2.16 -10.22 18.82
N TYR A 71 2.45 -9.06 19.40
CA TYR A 71 2.39 -7.80 18.68
C TYR A 71 3.42 -6.81 19.20
N ALA A 72 3.83 -5.87 18.34
CA ALA A 72 4.67 -4.74 18.71
C ALA A 72 4.21 -3.48 17.95
N ILE A 73 4.19 -2.34 18.64
CA ILE A 73 3.77 -1.06 18.05
C ILE A 73 4.98 -0.11 18.02
N SER A 74 5.20 0.52 16.86
CA SER A 74 6.15 1.61 16.72
C SER A 74 5.41 2.90 16.33
N THR A 75 5.60 3.95 17.13
CA THR A 75 4.91 5.23 16.92
C THR A 75 5.60 6.06 15.84
N CYS A 76 4.83 6.79 15.06
CA CYS A 76 5.33 7.76 14.09
C CYS A 76 4.90 9.17 14.48
N PRO A 77 5.56 10.22 13.94
CA PRO A 77 5.01 11.56 14.01
C PRO A 77 3.61 11.61 13.39
N GLY A 78 2.67 12.29 14.04
CA GLY A 78 1.28 12.42 13.59
C GLY A 78 0.32 11.43 14.26
N GLU A 79 -0.87 11.26 13.68
CA GLU A 79 -1.96 10.42 14.20
C GLU A 79 -1.91 9.01 13.60
N SER A 80 -0.73 8.36 13.61
CA SER A 80 -0.53 7.05 12.99
C SER A 80 0.59 6.23 13.66
N PHE A 81 0.62 4.91 13.38
CA PHE A 81 1.62 3.99 13.94
C PHE A 81 1.84 2.75 13.07
N TYR A 82 2.99 2.10 13.24
CA TYR A 82 3.23 0.76 12.70
C TYR A 82 2.87 -0.31 13.71
N LEU A 83 2.31 -1.40 13.20
CA LEU A 83 1.96 -2.59 13.97
C LEU A 83 2.63 -3.81 13.34
N TYR A 84 3.51 -4.44 14.09
CA TYR A 84 3.89 -5.83 13.88
C TYR A 84 2.89 -6.71 14.63
N VAL A 85 2.37 -7.75 13.96
CA VAL A 85 1.47 -8.71 14.59
C VAL A 85 1.75 -10.12 14.07
N ARG A 86 1.75 -11.08 14.99
CA ARG A 86 1.66 -12.51 14.68
C ARG A 86 0.31 -13.01 15.11
N ASP A 87 -0.44 -13.59 14.18
CA ASP A 87 -1.79 -14.09 14.43
C ASP A 87 -2.01 -15.49 13.85
N ARG A 88 -3.04 -16.16 14.36
CA ARG A 88 -3.67 -17.30 13.70
C ARG A 88 -4.82 -16.81 12.87
N LEU A 89 -4.93 -17.31 11.63
CA LEU A 89 -6.06 -16.95 10.78
C LEU A 89 -7.31 -17.70 11.24
N SER A 90 -8.41 -16.97 11.48
CA SER A 90 -9.72 -17.59 11.75
C SER A 90 -10.22 -18.36 10.51
N GLU A 91 -11.13 -19.33 10.68
CA GLU A 91 -11.70 -20.08 9.56
C GLU A 91 -12.35 -19.16 8.51
N THR A 92 -13.11 -18.16 8.96
CA THR A 92 -13.72 -17.15 8.07
C THR A 92 -12.68 -16.30 7.35
N GLY A 93 -11.64 -15.86 8.08
CA GLY A 93 -10.55 -15.09 7.49
C GLY A 93 -9.76 -15.90 6.45
N ARG A 94 -9.60 -17.21 6.69
CA ARG A 94 -8.97 -18.16 5.76
C ARG A 94 -9.77 -18.24 4.48
N SER A 95 -11.09 -18.42 4.57
CA SER A 95 -11.95 -18.49 3.39
C SER A 95 -11.87 -17.23 2.51
N ILE A 96 -11.75 -16.04 3.11
CA ILE A 96 -11.63 -14.79 2.35
C ILE A 96 -10.24 -14.68 1.71
N VAL A 97 -9.18 -14.94 2.47
CA VAL A 97 -7.82 -14.94 1.92
C VAL A 97 -7.72 -15.95 0.79
N ASP A 98 -8.14 -17.20 0.99
CA ASP A 98 -8.07 -18.26 -0.03
C ASP A 98 -8.90 -17.94 -1.29
N ALA A 99 -10.09 -17.34 -1.14
CA ALA A 99 -10.92 -16.95 -2.27
C ALA A 99 -10.28 -15.82 -3.08
N VAL A 100 -9.70 -14.84 -2.40
CA VAL A 100 -9.15 -13.62 -3.01
C VAL A 100 -7.73 -13.85 -3.54
N THR A 101 -6.91 -14.62 -2.83
CA THR A 101 -5.52 -14.97 -3.19
C THR A 101 -5.43 -16.39 -3.73
N ALA A 102 -6.47 -16.85 -4.45
CA ALA A 102 -6.49 -18.16 -5.12
C ALA A 102 -5.08 -18.53 -5.58
N ALA A 103 -4.58 -19.73 -5.22
CA ALA A 103 -3.15 -20.10 -5.15
C ALA A 103 -2.25 -19.79 -6.38
N GLU A 104 -2.85 -19.32 -7.47
CA GLU A 104 -2.23 -18.90 -8.72
C GLU A 104 -2.11 -17.36 -8.89
N LEU A 105 -2.59 -16.55 -7.95
CA LEU A 105 -2.54 -15.07 -7.97
C LEU A 105 -1.57 -14.51 -6.93
N VAL A 106 -0.92 -13.42 -7.29
CA VAL A 106 -0.07 -12.66 -6.37
C VAL A 106 -0.83 -11.45 -5.86
N GLY A 107 -1.05 -11.39 -4.55
CA GLY A 107 -1.50 -10.18 -3.87
C GLY A 107 -0.38 -9.14 -3.79
N VAL A 108 -0.66 -7.90 -4.18
CA VAL A 108 0.31 -6.80 -4.14
C VAL A 108 -0.09 -5.83 -3.04
N SER A 109 0.86 -5.59 -2.13
CA SER A 109 0.75 -4.62 -1.05
C SER A 109 0.69 -3.16 -1.54
N PRO A 110 0.08 -2.24 -0.78
CA PRO A 110 -0.65 -2.52 0.45
C PRO A 110 -2.06 -3.07 0.19
N VAL A 111 -2.56 -3.89 1.13
CA VAL A 111 -4.00 -4.18 1.25
C VAL A 111 -4.57 -3.20 2.28
N ALA A 112 -5.60 -2.43 1.91
CA ALA A 112 -6.19 -1.40 2.77
C ALA A 112 -7.51 -1.89 3.37
N PHE A 113 -7.66 -1.76 4.68
CA PHE A 113 -8.88 -2.04 5.45
C PHE A 113 -9.40 -0.72 5.99
N ARG A 114 -10.49 -0.21 5.41
CA ARG A 114 -10.99 1.16 5.64
C ARG A 114 -12.12 1.21 6.67
N ALA A 115 -12.29 2.39 7.27
CA ALA A 115 -13.37 2.69 8.22
C ALA A 115 -14.79 2.56 7.64
N ASP A 116 -14.95 2.60 6.31
CA ASP A 116 -16.22 2.32 5.64
C ASP A 116 -16.56 0.81 5.56
N GLY A 117 -15.71 -0.06 6.12
CA GLY A 117 -15.86 -1.51 6.11
C GLY A 117 -15.39 -2.18 4.81
N THR A 118 -14.76 -1.44 3.90
CA THR A 118 -14.21 -2.00 2.66
C THR A 118 -12.77 -2.48 2.84
N MET A 119 -12.43 -3.55 2.14
CA MET A 119 -11.07 -4.03 1.94
C MET A 119 -10.67 -3.79 0.48
N ALA A 120 -9.63 -3.01 0.24
CA ALA A 120 -9.07 -2.81 -1.11
C ALA A 120 -7.76 -3.55 -1.28
N LEU A 121 -7.63 -4.25 -2.39
CA LEU A 121 -6.45 -5.05 -2.69
C LEU A 121 -6.16 -5.08 -4.20
N THR A 122 -4.91 -5.40 -4.53
CA THR A 122 -4.48 -5.63 -5.91
C THR A 122 -4.08 -7.09 -6.08
N LEU A 123 -4.59 -7.74 -7.14
CA LEU A 123 -4.19 -9.09 -7.54
C LEU A 123 -3.49 -9.05 -8.90
N VAL A 124 -2.49 -9.90 -9.08
CA VAL A 124 -1.70 -10.02 -10.31
C VAL A 124 -1.61 -11.48 -10.74
N GLY A 125 -1.85 -11.75 -12.02
CA GLY A 125 -1.75 -13.10 -12.56
C GLY A 125 -2.23 -13.23 -14.01
N PRO A 126 -2.45 -14.46 -14.49
CA PRO A 126 -3.13 -14.72 -15.75
C PRO A 126 -4.55 -14.14 -15.72
N GLY A 127 -5.01 -13.59 -16.85
CA GLY A 127 -6.32 -12.91 -16.91
C GLY A 127 -7.49 -13.81 -16.54
N GLU A 128 -7.46 -15.08 -16.96
CA GLU A 128 -8.48 -16.08 -16.64
C GLU A 128 -8.48 -16.45 -15.15
N THR A 129 -7.30 -16.50 -14.53
CA THR A 129 -7.17 -16.76 -13.08
C THR A 129 -7.72 -15.58 -12.27
N VAL A 130 -7.43 -14.34 -12.67
CA VAL A 130 -7.99 -13.14 -12.05
C VAL A 130 -9.52 -13.12 -12.12
N GLN A 131 -10.08 -13.53 -13.25
CA GLN A 131 -11.54 -13.60 -13.40
C GLN A 131 -12.15 -14.68 -12.48
N ARG A 132 -11.54 -15.87 -12.43
CA ARG A 132 -11.98 -16.96 -11.55
C ARG A 132 -11.96 -16.58 -10.07
N SER A 133 -10.96 -15.82 -9.61
CA SER A 133 -10.89 -15.41 -8.20
C SER A 133 -12.01 -14.45 -7.83
N VAL A 134 -12.38 -13.53 -8.74
CA VAL A 134 -13.53 -12.62 -8.53
C VAL A 134 -14.83 -13.40 -8.44
N GLU A 135 -15.01 -14.42 -9.28
CA GLU A 135 -16.19 -15.29 -9.29
C GLU A 135 -16.23 -16.25 -8.07
N ALA A 136 -15.08 -16.51 -7.44
CA ALA A 136 -14.95 -17.40 -6.27
C ALA A 136 -15.19 -16.69 -4.93
N VAL A 137 -15.39 -15.36 -4.92
CA VAL A 137 -15.69 -14.62 -3.70
C VAL A 137 -17.01 -15.12 -3.10
N PRO A 138 -17.08 -15.45 -1.80
CA PRO A 138 -18.29 -15.96 -1.17
C PRO A 138 -19.50 -15.02 -1.30
N ASP A 139 -20.68 -15.63 -1.44
CA ASP A 139 -21.96 -14.92 -1.38
C ASP A 139 -22.05 -14.11 -0.08
N GLY A 140 -22.42 -12.83 -0.19
CA GLY A 140 -22.49 -11.89 0.95
C GLY A 140 -21.35 -10.88 1.03
N ILE A 141 -20.26 -11.07 0.27
CA ILE A 141 -19.22 -10.06 0.09
C ILE A 141 -19.45 -9.36 -1.25
N ALA A 142 -19.71 -8.05 -1.22
CA ALA A 142 -19.87 -7.29 -2.45
C ALA A 142 -18.50 -7.00 -3.06
N VAL A 143 -18.33 -7.35 -4.35
CA VAL A 143 -17.09 -7.12 -5.10
C VAL A 143 -17.29 -5.96 -6.06
N ASP A 144 -16.42 -4.95 -5.96
CA ASP A 144 -16.34 -3.84 -6.89
C ASP A 144 -14.98 -3.84 -7.61
N VAL A 145 -15.02 -3.98 -8.94
CA VAL A 145 -13.83 -3.99 -9.79
C VAL A 145 -13.47 -2.55 -10.14
N ARG A 146 -12.46 -2.02 -9.46
CA ARG A 146 -12.03 -0.63 -9.61
C ARG A 146 -11.20 -0.40 -10.87
N GLU A 147 -10.32 -1.34 -11.19
CA GLU A 147 -9.44 -1.23 -12.35
C GLU A 147 -9.00 -2.61 -12.83
N VAL A 148 -8.89 -2.80 -14.14
CA VAL A 148 -8.24 -3.97 -14.77
C VAL A 148 -7.24 -3.45 -15.79
N GLY A 149 -6.03 -4.00 -15.79
CA GLY A 149 -4.99 -3.58 -16.73
C GLY A 149 -3.91 -4.62 -16.96
N GLU A 150 -2.96 -4.26 -17.82
CA GLU A 150 -1.72 -5.01 -17.94
C GLU A 150 -0.81 -4.69 -16.76
N TYR A 151 -0.31 -5.73 -16.09
CA TYR A 151 0.65 -5.55 -15.02
C TYR A 151 1.97 -5.11 -15.62
N ALA A 152 2.26 -3.82 -15.47
CA ALA A 152 3.53 -3.24 -15.79
C ALA A 152 4.13 -2.74 -14.48
N SER A 153 5.25 -3.35 -14.06
CA SER A 153 5.87 -3.21 -12.71
C SER A 153 5.99 -1.75 -12.26
N HIS A 154 6.17 -0.85 -13.22
CA HIS A 154 6.22 0.58 -13.01
C HIS A 154 4.95 1.24 -12.47
N ARG A 155 3.80 0.56 -12.39
CA ARG A 155 2.57 1.07 -11.77
C ARG A 155 2.51 0.91 -10.25
N PHE A 156 3.31 0.01 -9.68
CA PHE A 156 3.33 -0.30 -8.24
C PHE A 156 4.58 0.21 -7.53
N GLU A 157 5.47 0.85 -8.30
CA GLU A 157 6.63 1.58 -7.79
C GLU A 157 6.52 3.02 -8.32
N PRO A 158 6.24 4.02 -7.47
CA PRO A 158 6.07 5.41 -7.90
C PRO A 158 7.23 5.91 -8.77
N ALA A 159 8.45 5.47 -8.46
CA ALA A 159 9.67 5.81 -9.18
C ALA A 159 9.79 5.17 -10.57
N ALA A 160 9.25 3.97 -10.77
CA ALA A 160 9.36 3.27 -12.05
C ALA A 160 8.35 3.81 -13.09
N ALA A 161 7.39 4.64 -12.66
CA ALA A 161 6.43 5.32 -13.52
C ALA A 161 7.05 6.30 -14.52
N LEU A 162 8.22 6.83 -14.19
CA LEU A 162 8.91 7.88 -14.92
C LEU A 162 9.54 7.32 -16.20
N THR A 163 9.54 8.10 -17.28
CA THR A 163 10.43 7.82 -18.41
C THR A 163 11.88 7.99 -17.97
N ASP A 164 12.85 7.34 -18.62
CA ASP A 164 14.28 7.49 -18.30
C ASP A 164 14.70 8.96 -18.13
N ARG A 165 14.27 9.84 -19.04
CA ARG A 165 14.56 11.29 -18.97
C ARG A 165 13.92 12.04 -17.81
N GLN A 166 12.77 11.56 -17.33
CA GLN A 166 12.12 12.13 -16.14
C GLN A 166 12.80 11.63 -14.88
N PHE A 167 13.20 10.35 -14.85
CA PHE A 167 13.92 9.76 -13.75
C PHE A 167 15.30 10.39 -13.58
N GLU A 168 16.07 10.52 -14.67
CA GLU A 168 17.35 11.22 -14.70
C GLU A 168 17.22 12.65 -14.16
N ALA A 169 16.16 13.38 -14.55
CA ALA A 169 15.94 14.73 -14.07
C ALA A 169 15.66 14.80 -12.57
N VAL A 170 14.82 13.91 -12.05
CA VAL A 170 14.55 13.84 -10.61
C VAL A 170 15.79 13.40 -9.83
N ALA A 171 16.56 12.45 -10.35
CA ALA A 171 17.81 12.00 -9.73
C ALA A 171 18.82 13.16 -9.63
N ALA A 172 19.07 13.87 -10.74
CA ALA A 172 19.95 15.03 -10.75
C ALA A 172 19.47 16.15 -9.81
N ALA A 173 18.15 16.34 -9.68
CA ALA A 173 17.57 17.30 -8.74
C ALA A 173 17.77 16.88 -7.27
N VAL A 174 17.64 15.60 -6.94
CA VAL A 174 17.97 15.09 -5.61
C VAL A 174 19.46 15.26 -5.33
N ASP A 175 20.32 14.88 -6.28
CA ASP A 175 21.78 14.91 -6.11
C ASP A 175 22.33 16.34 -5.92
N CYS A 176 21.70 17.35 -6.52
CA CYS A 176 22.09 18.75 -6.33
C CYS A 176 21.39 19.44 -5.14
N GLY A 177 20.53 18.74 -4.39
CA GLY A 177 19.80 19.31 -3.26
C GLY A 177 18.65 20.25 -3.66
N TYR A 178 18.08 20.07 -4.85
CA TYR A 178 16.93 20.85 -5.35
C TYR A 178 15.70 20.73 -4.45
N TYR A 179 15.53 19.57 -3.81
CA TYR A 179 14.39 19.24 -2.95
C TYR A 179 14.71 19.37 -1.45
N ASP A 180 15.90 19.83 -1.08
CA ASP A 180 16.33 19.95 0.31
C ASP A 180 15.71 21.17 1.01
N GLU A 181 15.74 21.14 2.35
CA GLU A 181 15.35 22.25 3.21
C GLU A 181 16.50 22.53 4.21
N PRO A 182 17.27 23.64 4.05
CA PRO A 182 17.14 24.66 3.02
C PRO A 182 17.57 24.17 1.64
N ARG A 183 16.94 24.71 0.60
CA ARG A 183 17.21 24.33 -0.78
C ARG A 183 18.62 24.73 -1.23
N GLU A 184 19.42 23.74 -1.58
CA GLU A 184 20.80 23.94 -2.04
C GLU A 184 20.90 23.96 -3.57
N GLY A 185 20.00 23.24 -4.26
CA GLY A 185 20.04 23.04 -5.71
C GLY A 185 19.03 23.86 -6.52
N SER A 186 19.41 24.12 -7.78
CA SER A 186 18.65 24.90 -8.75
C SER A 186 18.32 24.12 -10.02
N THR A 187 17.30 24.55 -10.76
CA THR A 187 16.96 23.94 -12.06
C THR A 187 18.10 24.08 -13.08
N ALA A 188 18.98 25.07 -12.91
CA ALA A 188 20.13 25.27 -13.79
C ALA A 188 21.18 24.18 -13.58
N GLU A 189 21.45 23.79 -12.33
CA GLU A 189 22.38 22.70 -12.00
C GLU A 189 21.83 21.35 -12.47
N VAL A 190 20.51 21.14 -12.37
CA VAL A 190 19.86 19.97 -12.97
C VAL A 190 20.05 19.96 -14.49
N ALA A 191 19.92 21.12 -15.15
CA ALA A 191 20.09 21.22 -16.58
C ALA A 191 21.53 20.95 -17.03
N GLU A 192 22.51 21.41 -16.24
CA GLU A 192 23.94 21.14 -16.45
C GLU A 192 24.23 19.64 -16.32
N ALA A 193 23.69 18.98 -15.28
CA ALA A 193 23.85 17.54 -15.08
C ALA A 193 23.23 16.70 -16.22
N LEU A 194 22.18 17.20 -16.86
CA LEU A 194 21.47 16.52 -17.95
C LEU A 194 21.92 16.92 -19.36
N ASP A 195 22.90 17.84 -19.49
CA ASP A 195 23.33 18.45 -20.75
C ASP A 195 22.14 18.97 -21.59
N CYS A 196 21.27 19.76 -20.96
CA CYS A 196 20.08 20.31 -21.60
C CYS A 196 19.80 21.77 -21.19
N SER A 197 18.75 22.37 -21.75
CA SER A 197 18.37 23.73 -21.35
C SER A 197 17.64 23.74 -19.99
N PRO A 198 17.74 24.81 -19.18
CA PRO A 198 16.97 24.96 -17.94
C PRO A 198 15.45 24.81 -18.14
N GLY A 199 14.93 25.24 -19.29
CA GLY A 199 13.50 25.04 -19.64
C GLY A 199 13.15 23.58 -19.88
N THR A 200 14.04 22.83 -20.53
CA THR A 200 13.89 21.38 -20.76
C THR A 200 13.96 20.60 -19.45
N ALA A 201 14.93 20.91 -18.58
CA ALA A 201 15.04 20.33 -17.25
C ALA A 201 13.79 20.62 -16.40
N ALA A 202 13.33 21.88 -16.37
CA ALA A 202 12.10 22.27 -15.67
C ALA A 202 10.87 21.50 -16.18
N GLU A 203 10.77 21.28 -17.49
CA GLU A 203 9.68 20.53 -18.09
C GLU A 203 9.72 19.05 -17.70
N HIS A 204 10.91 18.43 -17.70
CA HIS A 204 11.08 17.05 -17.25
C HIS A 204 10.71 16.89 -15.77
N LEU A 205 11.20 17.78 -14.91
CA LEU A 205 10.85 17.79 -13.48
C LEU A 205 9.35 17.93 -13.26
N ARG A 206 8.72 18.96 -13.84
CA ARG A 206 7.27 19.18 -13.71
C ARG A 206 6.45 17.98 -14.20
N LYS A 207 6.83 17.37 -15.32
CA LYS A 207 6.16 16.17 -15.85
C LYS A 207 6.37 14.96 -14.95
N ALA A 208 7.56 14.82 -14.38
CA ALA A 208 7.88 13.76 -13.43
C ALA A 208 7.05 13.91 -12.15
N GLU A 209 7.08 15.09 -11.53
CA GLU A 209 6.33 15.45 -10.32
C GLU A 209 4.83 15.26 -10.51
N ALA A 210 4.24 15.81 -11.58
CA ALA A 210 2.82 15.65 -11.85
C ALA A 210 2.40 14.18 -12.00
N ARG A 211 3.28 13.35 -12.59
CA ARG A 211 3.03 11.92 -12.79
C ARG A 211 3.16 11.14 -11.48
N VAL A 212 4.14 11.47 -10.64
CA VAL A 212 4.31 10.87 -9.32
C VAL A 212 3.14 11.27 -8.41
N MET A 213 2.81 12.56 -8.34
CA MET A 213 1.72 13.07 -7.50
C MET A 213 0.35 12.57 -7.96
N GLY A 214 0.08 12.55 -9.27
CA GLY A 214 -1.16 11.97 -9.81
C GLY A 214 -1.32 10.50 -9.40
N ARG A 215 -0.24 9.72 -9.46
CA ARG A 215 -0.27 8.32 -9.03
C ARG A 215 -0.35 8.14 -7.52
N LEU A 216 0.20 9.05 -6.74
CA LEU A 216 0.05 9.03 -5.29
C LEU A 216 -1.41 9.25 -4.89
N VAL A 217 -2.14 10.09 -5.64
CA VAL A 217 -3.59 10.33 -5.42
C VAL A 217 -4.45 9.19 -5.97
N GLU A 218 -4.05 8.55 -7.09
CA GLU A 218 -4.75 7.39 -7.67
C GLU A 218 -4.42 6.05 -6.99
N GLY A 219 -3.30 5.97 -6.27
CA GLY A 219 -2.83 4.83 -5.49
C GLY A 219 -3.28 5.00 -4.05
N ASP A 220 -4.41 4.39 -3.72
CA ASP A 220 -5.19 4.65 -2.50
C ASP A 220 -4.56 4.02 -1.23
N GLY A 221 -3.31 4.41 -0.89
CA GLY A 221 -2.60 4.02 0.34
C GLY A 221 -1.13 4.47 0.37
N PRO A 222 -0.53 4.64 1.57
CA PRO A 222 0.83 5.10 1.72
C PRO A 222 1.82 4.14 1.05
N ALA A 223 2.72 4.69 0.24
CA ALA A 223 3.88 3.96 -0.26
C ALA A 223 4.72 3.52 0.95
N ASP A 224 5.06 2.22 1.03
CA ASP A 224 5.96 1.62 2.03
C ASP A 224 7.17 2.54 2.30
N PRO A 225 7.21 3.32 3.40
CA PRO A 225 8.27 4.29 3.61
C PRO A 225 9.58 3.62 4.08
N ALA A 226 9.55 2.33 4.45
CA ALA A 226 10.77 1.56 4.70
C ALA A 226 11.61 1.36 3.42
N ARG A 227 11.04 1.57 2.23
CA ARG A 227 11.82 1.63 0.97
C ARG A 227 12.60 2.95 0.82
N ALA A 228 12.13 4.05 1.41
CA ALA A 228 12.79 5.35 1.29
C ALA A 228 14.11 5.40 2.09
N ASP A 229 14.18 4.71 3.23
CA ASP A 229 15.34 4.74 4.14
C ASP A 229 16.48 3.80 3.72
N SER A 230 16.25 2.91 2.74
CA SER A 230 17.26 1.97 2.25
C SER A 230 18.26 2.56 1.24
N ARG A 231 18.14 3.86 0.92
CA ARG A 231 18.96 4.54 -0.11
C ARG A 231 20.04 5.48 0.39
N ASN A 232 20.32 5.52 1.70
CA ASN A 232 21.40 6.35 2.23
C ASN A 232 22.54 5.47 2.81
N PRO A 233 23.60 5.16 2.03
CA PRO A 233 24.85 4.64 2.57
C PRO A 233 25.67 5.73 3.29
#